data_AF-A0A349X0J0-F1
#
_entry.id   AF-A0A349X0J0-F1
#
_cell.length_a   1.000
_cell.length_b   1.000
_cell.length_c   1.000
_cell.angle_alpha   90.00
_cell.angle_beta   90.00
_cell.angle_gamma   90.00
#
_symmetry.space_group_name_H-M   'P 1'
#
loop_
_entity.id
_entity.type
_entity.pdbx_description
1 polymer ?
#
loop_
_entity_poly.entity_id
_entity_poly.type
_entity_poly.pdbx_seq_one_letter_code
_entity_poly.pdbx_strand_id
1 'polypeptide(L)'
;MFDDFVLSHRLALIQVGRTRIRDNVIDKLFPVIWQTDISPVPENIFRNSREAHLQTMGVELHIAELLNGFVGSLTPIERRLFEIVILHRLNCLYTCLGSQNPIYHRAIVITGTMFQDRLARQLLDMDESQHGWMFVQGQQKSIASHEWTIQFLGACALARTIRALIAIGTGRIYLSNILDDADFGVDLFISRGSRDFAISIKSQYTTTLMSVAPVPIRPLQPGQEKDIFNGAKLAEEYYNIPFIPLLAIVGRNGTQPFDLTLHKEDIETLRRWL
;
A
#
# COMPACT_ATOMS: atom_id res chain seq x y z
N MET A 1 -2.20 -15.93 22.41
CA MET A 1 -2.93 -16.72 21.39
C MET A 1 -3.94 -15.76 20.79
N PHE A 2 -3.86 -15.51 19.48
CA PHE A 2 -4.59 -14.49 18.74
C PHE A 2 -6.10 -14.71 18.86
N ASP A 3 -6.85 -13.73 19.33
CA ASP A 3 -8.28 -13.69 19.04
C ASP A 3 -8.43 -13.20 17.59
N ASP A 4 -9.04 -14.03 16.76
CA ASP A 4 -9.32 -13.86 15.33
C ASP A 4 -10.21 -12.63 15.01
N PHE A 5 -10.20 -11.56 15.83
CA PHE A 5 -11.10 -10.42 15.69
C PHE A 5 -10.37 -9.12 15.34
N VAL A 6 -9.19 -8.86 15.91
CA VAL A 6 -8.57 -7.51 15.84
C VAL A 6 -8.02 -7.17 14.45
N LEU A 7 -7.40 -8.13 13.75
CA LEU A 7 -6.88 -7.93 12.39
C LEU A 7 -7.58 -8.81 11.34
N SER A 8 -8.58 -9.61 11.71
CA SER A 8 -9.18 -10.60 10.79
C SER A 8 -9.92 -9.99 9.60
N HIS A 9 -10.50 -8.80 9.77
CA HIS A 9 -11.06 -8.01 8.66
C HIS A 9 -9.98 -7.52 7.66
N ARG A 10 -8.69 -7.61 8.04
CA ARG A 10 -7.52 -7.26 7.23
C ARG A 10 -6.76 -8.48 6.72
N LEU A 11 -7.26 -9.69 7.02
CA LEU A 11 -6.67 -10.93 6.54
C LEU A 11 -6.60 -10.87 5.02
N ALA A 12 -5.38 -10.94 4.50
CA ALA A 12 -5.16 -10.89 3.08
C ALA A 12 -5.48 -12.28 2.50
N LEU A 13 -6.74 -12.50 2.12
CA LEU A 13 -7.14 -13.64 1.30
C LEU A 13 -6.70 -13.37 -0.15
N ILE A 14 -5.40 -13.47 -0.39
CA ILE A 14 -4.80 -13.07 -1.67
C ILE A 14 -4.87 -14.24 -2.65
N GLN A 15 -5.55 -14.03 -3.77
CA GLN A 15 -5.55 -14.93 -4.92
C GLN A 15 -4.63 -14.35 -6.01
N VAL A 16 -3.35 -14.74 -5.98
CA VAL A 16 -2.33 -14.16 -6.86
C VAL A 16 -2.58 -14.50 -8.33
N GLY A 17 -2.53 -13.48 -9.21
CA GLY A 17 -2.27 -13.61 -10.65
C GLY A 17 -3.35 -14.32 -11.46
N ARG A 18 -4.63 -14.12 -11.14
CA ARG A 18 -5.73 -14.86 -11.80
C ARG A 18 -6.51 -14.05 -12.83
N THR A 19 -6.48 -12.73 -12.76
CA THR A 19 -7.46 -11.91 -13.48
C THR A 19 -6.78 -11.09 -14.57
N ARG A 20 -7.08 -11.44 -15.82
CA ARG A 20 -6.75 -10.59 -16.96
C ARG A 20 -7.80 -9.49 -17.10
N ILE A 21 -7.37 -8.24 -17.05
CA ILE A 21 -8.26 -7.10 -17.33
C ILE A 21 -8.44 -7.02 -18.83
N ARG A 22 -9.68 -6.95 -19.30
CA ARG A 22 -9.97 -6.92 -20.73
C ARG A 22 -9.62 -5.54 -21.30
N ASP A 23 -8.86 -5.50 -22.39
CA ASP A 23 -8.36 -4.26 -23.01
C ASP A 23 -9.49 -3.27 -23.33
N ASN A 24 -10.66 -3.78 -23.75
CA ASN A 24 -11.83 -2.98 -24.11
C ASN A 24 -12.53 -2.26 -22.94
N VAL A 25 -12.31 -2.73 -21.71
CA VAL A 25 -12.84 -2.09 -20.51
C VAL A 25 -12.00 -0.88 -20.18
N ILE A 26 -10.69 -0.98 -20.33
CA ILE A 26 -9.78 0.10 -19.99
C ILE A 26 -9.96 1.26 -20.97
N ASP A 27 -9.94 1.00 -22.27
CA ASP A 27 -10.08 2.06 -23.28
C ASP A 27 -11.40 2.84 -23.16
N LYS A 28 -12.44 2.20 -22.60
CA LYS A 28 -13.74 2.83 -22.35
C LYS A 28 -13.81 3.53 -21.00
N LEU A 29 -13.24 2.94 -19.97
CA LEU A 29 -13.41 3.42 -18.60
C LEU A 29 -12.34 4.43 -18.20
N PHE A 30 -11.08 4.24 -18.57
CA PHE A 30 -10.00 5.18 -18.21
C PHE A 30 -10.29 6.62 -18.64
N PRO A 31 -10.74 6.91 -19.88
CA PRO A 31 -11.10 8.28 -20.26
C PRO A 31 -12.21 8.87 -19.40
N VAL A 32 -13.22 8.06 -19.07
CA VAL A 32 -14.38 8.49 -18.26
C VAL A 32 -13.95 8.81 -16.83
N ILE A 33 -13.13 7.96 -16.20
CA ILE A 33 -12.57 8.20 -14.86
C ILE A 33 -11.69 9.44 -14.87
N TRP A 34 -10.87 9.59 -15.91
CA TRP A 34 -9.92 10.69 -16.02
C TRP A 34 -10.63 12.04 -16.19
N GLN A 35 -11.77 12.04 -16.88
CA GLN A 35 -12.61 13.23 -17.09
C GLN A 35 -13.59 13.48 -15.93
N THR A 36 -13.78 12.53 -15.01
CA THR A 36 -14.63 12.72 -13.84
C THR A 36 -14.09 13.89 -13.02
N ASP A 37 -14.95 14.84 -12.65
CA ASP A 37 -14.52 15.93 -11.79
C ASP A 37 -14.25 15.38 -10.39
N ILE A 38 -13.04 15.61 -9.88
CA ILE A 38 -12.62 15.15 -8.56
C ILE A 38 -12.35 16.39 -7.74
N SER A 39 -13.25 16.65 -6.80
CA SER A 39 -13.05 17.67 -5.77
C SER A 39 -12.24 17.09 -4.61
N PRO A 40 -11.47 17.92 -3.89
CA PRO A 40 -10.87 17.54 -2.63
C PRO A 40 -11.93 17.02 -1.64
N VAL A 41 -11.55 16.05 -0.82
CA VAL A 41 -12.38 15.56 0.28
C VAL A 41 -12.64 16.73 1.24
N PRO A 42 -13.89 16.92 1.71
CA PRO A 42 -14.24 18.03 2.60
C PRO A 42 -13.27 18.20 3.78
N GLU A 43 -12.79 19.44 3.98
CA GLU A 43 -11.75 19.76 4.98
C GLU A 43 -12.11 19.34 6.41
N ASN A 44 -13.40 19.32 6.74
CA ASN A 44 -13.93 18.91 8.04
C ASN A 44 -13.61 17.44 8.36
N ILE A 45 -13.47 16.56 7.36
CA ILE A 45 -13.07 15.16 7.54
C ILE A 45 -11.67 15.09 8.17
N PHE A 46 -10.76 15.97 7.75
CA PHE A 46 -9.39 15.99 8.27
C PHE A 46 -9.22 16.86 9.52
N ARG A 47 -9.95 17.98 9.64
CA ARG A 47 -9.85 18.90 10.80
C ARG A 47 -10.46 18.32 12.08
N ASN A 48 -11.59 17.61 11.96
CA ASN A 48 -12.40 17.26 13.13
C ASN A 48 -12.04 15.91 13.75
N SER A 49 -11.24 15.10 13.06
CA SER A 49 -10.73 13.84 13.58
C SER A 49 -9.22 13.90 13.75
N ARG A 50 -8.72 13.58 14.95
CA ARG A 50 -7.30 13.23 15.15
C ARG A 50 -7.00 11.77 14.81
N GLU A 51 -8.02 10.96 14.64
CA GLU A 51 -7.93 9.52 14.42
C GLU A 51 -7.83 9.24 12.91
N ALA A 52 -6.73 8.61 12.50
CA ALA A 52 -6.49 8.24 11.10
C ALA A 52 -7.64 7.38 10.51
N HIS A 53 -8.26 6.52 11.32
CA HIS A 53 -9.34 5.64 10.84
C HIS A 53 -10.62 6.40 10.45
N LEU A 54 -11.02 7.46 11.18
CA LEU A 54 -12.22 8.24 10.81
C LEU A 54 -11.96 9.05 9.54
N GLN A 55 -10.74 9.58 9.40
CA GLN A 55 -10.31 10.28 8.20
C GLN A 55 -10.32 9.32 6.99
N THR A 56 -9.84 8.10 7.17
CA THR A 56 -9.92 7.01 6.18
C THR A 56 -11.36 6.76 5.75
N MET A 57 -12.27 6.59 6.71
CA MET A 57 -13.69 6.37 6.41
C MET A 57 -14.30 7.53 5.62
N GLY A 58 -13.94 8.77 5.93
CA GLY A 58 -14.38 9.93 5.16
C GLY A 58 -13.86 9.93 3.71
N VAL A 59 -12.60 9.54 3.49
CA VAL A 59 -12.06 9.38 2.14
C VAL A 59 -12.73 8.22 1.40
N GLU A 60 -12.95 7.07 2.05
CA GLU A 60 -13.64 5.91 1.47
C GLU A 60 -15.08 6.26 1.08
N LEU A 61 -15.80 7.03 1.91
CA LEU A 61 -17.15 7.53 1.59
C LEU A 61 -17.12 8.46 0.38
N HIS A 62 -16.16 9.39 0.30
CA HIS A 62 -16.01 10.28 -0.85
C HIS A 62 -15.72 9.50 -2.14
N ILE A 63 -14.85 8.49 -2.08
CA ILE A 63 -14.59 7.59 -3.21
C ILE A 63 -15.86 6.83 -3.59
N ALA A 64 -16.61 6.30 -2.61
CA ALA A 64 -17.85 5.59 -2.87
C ALA A 64 -18.91 6.48 -3.55
N GLU A 65 -19.00 7.75 -3.17
CA GLU A 65 -19.88 8.74 -3.80
C GLU A 65 -19.49 9.00 -5.25
N LEU A 66 -18.19 9.21 -5.53
CA LEU A 66 -17.67 9.35 -6.89
C LEU A 66 -17.92 8.09 -7.74
N LEU A 67 -17.85 6.91 -7.11
CA LEU A 67 -18.10 5.64 -7.78
C LEU A 67 -19.59 5.36 -8.00
N ASN A 68 -20.51 5.98 -7.27
CA ASN A 68 -21.93 5.62 -7.29
C ASN A 68 -22.57 5.69 -8.69
N GLY A 69 -22.06 6.56 -9.56
CA GLY A 69 -22.45 6.64 -10.98
C GLY A 69 -21.98 5.45 -11.86
N PHE A 70 -21.12 4.59 -11.33
CA PHE A 70 -20.44 3.48 -12.03
C PHE A 70 -20.64 2.10 -11.37
N VAL A 71 -21.14 2.06 -10.12
CA VAL A 71 -21.14 0.88 -9.22
C VAL A 71 -21.88 -0.35 -9.77
N GLY A 72 -22.83 -0.18 -10.70
CA GLY A 72 -23.58 -1.29 -11.29
C GLY A 72 -22.89 -2.04 -12.44
N SER A 73 -21.82 -1.49 -13.02
CA SER A 73 -21.23 -2.00 -14.27
C SER A 73 -19.80 -2.53 -14.16
N LEU A 74 -19.15 -2.36 -13.00
CA LEU A 74 -17.73 -2.67 -12.82
C LEU A 74 -17.52 -4.01 -12.11
N THR A 75 -16.59 -4.81 -12.62
CA THR A 75 -16.05 -5.96 -11.88
C THR A 75 -15.20 -5.48 -10.69
N PRO A 76 -14.93 -6.32 -9.67
CA PRO A 76 -14.11 -5.92 -8.51
C PRO A 76 -12.71 -5.39 -8.88
N ILE A 77 -12.07 -5.97 -9.91
CA ILE A 77 -10.75 -5.53 -10.37
C ILE A 77 -10.82 -4.17 -11.09
N GLU A 78 -11.89 -3.92 -11.84
CA GLU A 78 -12.13 -2.65 -12.50
C GLU A 78 -12.43 -1.55 -11.48
N ARG A 79 -13.29 -1.84 -10.51
CA ARG A 79 -13.56 -0.93 -9.40
C ARG A 79 -12.27 -0.52 -8.68
N ARG A 80 -11.35 -1.45 -8.41
CA ARG A 80 -10.08 -1.11 -7.77
C ARG A 80 -9.19 -0.22 -8.64
N LEU A 81 -9.15 -0.45 -9.97
CA LEU A 81 -8.47 0.47 -10.87
C LEU A 81 -9.04 1.89 -10.81
N PHE A 82 -10.35 2.05 -10.69
CA PHE A 82 -10.98 3.37 -10.50
C PHE A 82 -10.52 4.01 -9.20
N GLU A 83 -10.57 3.27 -8.09
CA GLU A 83 -10.13 3.74 -6.78
C GLU A 83 -8.67 4.24 -6.85
N ILE A 84 -7.79 3.50 -7.52
CA ILE A 84 -6.37 3.89 -7.74
C ILE A 84 -6.26 5.22 -8.47
N VAL A 85 -7.02 5.42 -9.56
CA VAL A 85 -6.98 6.68 -10.32
C VAL A 85 -7.55 7.84 -9.50
N ILE A 86 -8.65 7.64 -8.78
CA ILE A 86 -9.26 8.66 -7.91
C ILE A 86 -8.29 9.06 -6.80
N LEU A 87 -7.73 8.09 -6.09
CA LEU A 87 -6.77 8.30 -5.01
C LEU A 87 -5.52 9.03 -5.50
N HIS A 88 -5.03 8.66 -6.68
CA HIS A 88 -3.90 9.35 -7.29
C HIS A 88 -4.21 10.84 -7.56
N ARG A 89 -5.36 11.12 -8.20
CA ARG A 89 -5.77 12.48 -8.51
C ARG A 89 -6.02 13.31 -7.25
N LEU A 90 -6.63 12.72 -6.22
CA LEU A 90 -6.76 13.34 -4.90
C LEU A 90 -5.40 13.68 -4.31
N ASN A 91 -4.45 12.75 -4.34
CA ASN A 91 -3.10 12.96 -3.82
C ASN A 91 -2.40 14.13 -4.57
N CYS A 92 -2.50 14.19 -5.90
CA CYS A 92 -1.97 15.32 -6.67
C CYS A 92 -2.67 16.65 -6.35
N LEU A 93 -4.00 16.65 -6.22
CA LEU A 93 -4.75 17.84 -5.81
C LEU A 93 -4.26 18.34 -4.45
N TYR A 94 -4.06 17.43 -3.49
CA TYR A 94 -3.47 17.80 -2.22
C TYR A 94 -2.08 18.35 -2.42
N THR A 95 -1.17 17.67 -3.12
CA THR A 95 0.19 18.18 -3.42
C THR A 95 0.20 19.59 -4.02
N CYS A 96 -0.76 19.92 -4.89
CA CYS A 96 -0.89 21.25 -5.48
C CYS A 96 -1.41 22.33 -4.51
N LEU A 97 -2.15 21.97 -3.46
CA LEU A 97 -2.66 22.93 -2.47
C LEU A 97 -1.56 23.52 -1.57
N GLY A 98 -0.37 22.92 -1.56
CA GLY A 98 0.84 23.43 -0.90
C GLY A 98 0.85 23.34 0.63
N SER A 99 2.05 23.53 1.21
CA SER A 99 2.32 23.38 2.65
C SER A 99 1.64 24.41 3.57
N GLN A 100 0.89 25.36 3.02
CA GLN A 100 0.19 26.39 3.79
C GLN A 100 -1.17 25.93 4.33
N ASN A 101 -1.74 24.83 3.82
CA ASN A 101 -2.96 24.26 4.38
C ASN A 101 -2.61 23.25 5.49
N PRO A 102 -3.05 23.44 6.75
CA PRO A 102 -2.70 22.54 7.87
C PRO A 102 -3.21 21.10 7.70
N ILE A 103 -4.18 20.87 6.81
CA ILE A 103 -4.72 19.55 6.48
C ILE A 103 -3.83 18.80 5.46
N TYR A 104 -3.06 19.54 4.67
CA TYR A 104 -2.35 19.05 3.49
C TYR A 104 -1.50 17.81 3.76
N HIS A 105 -0.65 17.86 4.79
CA HIS A 105 0.25 16.77 5.11
C HIS A 105 -0.51 15.50 5.49
N ARG A 106 -1.57 15.63 6.28
CA ARG A 106 -2.40 14.49 6.71
C ARG A 106 -3.14 13.89 5.51
N ALA A 107 -3.73 14.72 4.65
CA ALA A 107 -4.46 14.28 3.47
C ALA A 107 -3.55 13.55 2.46
N ILE A 108 -2.34 14.03 2.22
CA ILE A 108 -1.33 13.36 1.36
C ILE A 108 -0.92 12.02 1.92
N VAL A 109 -0.64 11.95 3.22
CA VAL A 109 -0.23 10.70 3.87
C VAL A 109 -1.36 9.66 3.75
N ILE A 110 -2.59 10.04 4.11
CA ILE A 110 -3.75 9.13 4.06
C ILE A 110 -4.01 8.66 2.63
N THR A 111 -4.13 9.58 1.68
CA THR A 111 -4.41 9.22 0.29
C THR A 111 -3.26 8.46 -0.37
N GLY A 112 -2.01 8.79 -0.01
CA GLY A 112 -0.82 8.07 -0.45
C GLY A 112 -0.80 6.62 0.05
N THR A 113 -1.08 6.39 1.33
CA THR A 113 -1.18 5.04 1.90
C THR A 113 -2.31 4.23 1.26
N MET A 114 -3.51 4.81 1.12
CA MET A 114 -4.63 4.13 0.44
C MET A 114 -4.27 3.76 -0.99
N PHE A 115 -3.61 4.68 -1.69
CA PHE A 115 -3.18 4.47 -3.05
C PHE A 115 -2.18 3.31 -3.16
N GLN A 116 -1.19 3.23 -2.28
CA GLN A 116 -0.23 2.11 -2.25
C GLN A 116 -0.90 0.78 -1.91
N ASP A 117 -1.80 0.73 -0.92
CA ASP A 117 -2.56 -0.49 -0.58
C ASP A 117 -3.36 -0.99 -1.78
N ARG A 118 -4.15 -0.10 -2.41
CA ARG A 118 -4.97 -0.47 -3.57
C ARG A 118 -4.12 -0.90 -4.77
N LEU A 119 -3.02 -0.20 -5.03
CA LEU A 119 -2.10 -0.53 -6.10
C LEU A 119 -1.42 -1.89 -5.87
N ALA A 120 -0.95 -2.17 -4.66
CA ALA A 120 -0.33 -3.46 -4.34
C ALA A 120 -1.31 -4.62 -4.49
N ARG A 121 -2.55 -4.46 -4.01
CA ARG A 121 -3.62 -5.46 -4.20
C ARG A 121 -3.96 -5.66 -5.67
N GLN A 122 -4.01 -4.58 -6.45
CA GLN A 122 -4.24 -4.64 -7.88
C GLN A 122 -3.15 -5.43 -8.60
N LEU A 123 -1.89 -5.17 -8.26
CA LEU A 123 -0.73 -5.87 -8.81
C LEU A 123 -0.72 -7.36 -8.43
N LEU A 124 -1.17 -7.70 -7.23
CA LEU A 124 -1.29 -9.09 -6.78
C LEU A 124 -2.37 -9.86 -7.53
N ASP A 125 -3.52 -9.24 -7.83
CA ASP A 125 -4.65 -9.91 -8.49
C ASP A 125 -4.50 -9.99 -10.02
N MET A 126 -3.75 -9.04 -10.61
CA MET A 126 -3.57 -8.89 -12.05
C MET A 126 -2.45 -9.79 -12.60
N ASP A 127 -2.64 -10.27 -13.83
CA ASP A 127 -1.60 -10.99 -14.57
C ASP A 127 -0.33 -10.14 -14.74
N GLU A 128 0.84 -10.75 -14.50
CA GLU A 128 2.15 -10.09 -14.56
C GLU A 128 2.46 -9.46 -15.91
N SER A 129 1.96 -10.05 -17.00
CA SER A 129 2.12 -9.50 -18.35
C SER A 129 1.46 -8.12 -18.52
N GLN A 130 0.51 -7.77 -17.65
CA GLN A 130 -0.22 -6.50 -17.71
C GLN A 130 0.36 -5.42 -16.77
N HIS A 131 1.35 -5.74 -15.93
CA HIS A 131 1.90 -4.76 -14.96
C HIS A 131 2.59 -3.59 -15.67
N GLY A 132 3.39 -3.87 -16.71
CA GLY A 132 4.03 -2.85 -17.52
C GLY A 132 3.04 -1.98 -18.29
N TRP A 133 1.96 -2.58 -18.79
CA TRP A 133 0.88 -1.85 -19.43
C TRP A 133 0.21 -0.87 -18.45
N MET A 134 -0.12 -1.30 -17.24
CA MET A 134 -0.73 -0.44 -16.21
C MET A 134 0.20 0.72 -15.84
N PHE A 135 1.50 0.44 -15.70
CA PHE A 135 2.50 1.46 -15.44
C PHE A 135 2.53 2.52 -16.55
N VAL A 136 2.55 2.11 -17.82
CA VAL A 136 2.57 3.02 -18.98
C VAL A 136 1.28 3.84 -19.06
N GLN A 137 0.11 3.23 -18.84
CA GLN A 137 -1.16 3.95 -18.87
C GLN A 137 -1.23 5.04 -17.79
N GLY A 138 -0.70 4.76 -16.59
CA GLY A 138 -0.55 5.79 -15.56
C GLY A 138 0.34 6.95 -16.03
N GLN A 139 1.52 6.67 -16.58
CA GLN A 139 2.44 7.71 -17.04
C GLN A 139 1.87 8.58 -18.18
N GLN A 140 1.21 7.97 -19.17
CA GLN A 140 0.70 8.67 -20.35
C GLN A 140 -0.44 9.64 -20.04
N LYS A 141 -1.12 9.46 -18.90
CA LYS A 141 -2.27 10.28 -18.51
C LYS A 141 -1.89 11.34 -17.49
N SER A 142 -0.77 12.05 -17.66
CA SER A 142 -0.45 13.26 -16.89
C SER A 142 -0.20 13.06 -15.39
N ILE A 143 0.16 11.87 -14.95
CA ILE A 143 0.80 11.73 -13.63
C ILE A 143 2.20 12.33 -13.74
N ALA A 144 2.60 13.18 -12.79
CA ALA A 144 4.00 13.58 -12.67
C ALA A 144 4.85 12.30 -12.62
N SER A 145 5.61 12.05 -13.69
CA SER A 145 6.21 10.73 -13.97
C SER A 145 7.04 10.20 -12.79
N HIS A 146 7.62 11.11 -12.02
CA HIS A 146 8.37 10.82 -10.80
C HIS A 146 7.49 10.28 -9.65
N GLU A 147 6.36 10.92 -9.34
CA GLU A 147 5.46 10.51 -8.25
C GLU A 147 4.81 9.17 -8.54
N TRP A 148 4.33 8.96 -9.77
CA TRP A 148 3.82 7.64 -10.19
C TRP A 148 4.87 6.56 -9.99
N THR A 149 6.10 6.83 -10.42
CA THR A 149 7.19 5.85 -10.35
C THR A 149 7.50 5.48 -8.91
N ILE A 150 7.59 6.45 -7.99
CA ILE A 150 7.86 6.18 -6.58
C ILE A 150 6.78 5.27 -5.98
N GLN A 151 5.52 5.64 -6.21
CA GLN A 151 4.39 4.91 -5.64
C GLN A 151 4.25 3.50 -6.21
N PHE A 152 4.45 3.35 -7.53
CA PHE A 152 4.44 2.06 -8.18
C PHE A 152 5.57 1.16 -7.68
N LEU A 153 6.78 1.71 -7.49
CA LEU A 153 7.91 0.97 -6.91
C LEU A 153 7.64 0.52 -5.46
N GLY A 154 6.98 1.36 -4.66
CA GLY A 154 6.53 1.00 -3.31
C GLY A 154 5.54 -0.16 -3.34
N ALA A 155 4.48 -0.05 -4.14
CA ALA A 155 3.47 -1.09 -4.30
C ALA A 155 4.07 -2.40 -4.86
N CYS A 156 5.03 -2.32 -5.78
CA CYS A 156 5.73 -3.49 -6.30
C CYS A 156 6.57 -4.20 -5.25
N ALA A 157 7.30 -3.46 -4.42
CA ALA A 157 8.06 -4.02 -3.32
C ALA A 157 7.15 -4.73 -2.32
N LEU A 158 6.01 -4.12 -1.98
CA LEU A 158 4.99 -4.73 -1.13
C LEU A 158 4.44 -6.01 -1.76
N ALA A 159 3.99 -5.96 -3.01
CA ALA A 159 3.43 -7.10 -3.73
C ALA A 159 4.44 -8.26 -3.86
N ARG A 160 5.70 -7.98 -4.23
CA ARG A 160 6.75 -9.01 -4.32
C ARG A 160 7.05 -9.65 -2.97
N THR A 161 7.12 -8.85 -1.91
CA THR A 161 7.28 -9.37 -0.53
C THR A 161 6.13 -10.30 -0.17
N ILE A 162 4.89 -9.91 -0.46
CA ILE A 162 3.72 -10.74 -0.19
C ILE A 162 3.74 -12.04 -1.02
N ARG A 163 4.11 -12.00 -2.30
CA ARG A 163 4.29 -13.21 -3.14
C ARG A 163 5.33 -14.15 -2.52
N ALA A 164 6.44 -13.62 -2.03
CA ALA A 164 7.47 -14.40 -1.35
C ALA A 164 6.95 -15.05 -0.06
N LEU A 165 6.19 -14.30 0.75
CA LEU A 165 5.56 -14.82 1.97
C LEU A 165 4.55 -15.93 1.69
N ILE A 166 3.73 -15.77 0.65
CA ILE A 166 2.79 -16.82 0.19
C ILE A 166 3.57 -18.07 -0.23
N ALA A 167 4.66 -17.90 -0.98
CA ALA A 167 5.51 -19.01 -1.43
C ALA A 167 6.26 -19.73 -0.28
N ILE A 168 6.51 -19.06 0.85
CA ILE A 168 7.06 -19.71 2.06
C ILE A 168 6.07 -20.71 2.64
N GLY A 169 4.76 -20.42 2.54
CA GLY A 169 3.69 -21.33 2.92
C GLY A 169 3.74 -21.71 4.39
N THR A 170 3.25 -20.84 5.28
CA THR A 170 2.86 -21.11 6.69
C THR A 170 2.76 -19.77 7.42
N GLY A 171 1.59 -19.13 7.40
CA GLY A 171 1.36 -17.88 8.13
C GLY A 171 0.13 -17.15 7.63
N ARG A 172 -0.47 -16.33 8.50
CA ARG A 172 -1.53 -15.40 8.12
C ARG A 172 -0.90 -14.04 7.87
N ILE A 173 -1.15 -13.48 6.70
CA ILE A 173 -0.65 -12.16 6.28
C ILE A 173 -1.80 -11.16 6.46
N TYR A 174 -1.53 -10.09 7.19
CA TYR A 174 -2.46 -8.98 7.39
C TYR A 174 -1.85 -7.74 6.76
N LEU A 175 -2.56 -7.15 5.81
CA LEU A 175 -2.13 -5.88 5.23
C LEU A 175 -2.39 -4.76 6.23
N SER A 176 -1.44 -3.83 6.31
CA SER A 176 -1.57 -2.63 7.12
C SER A 176 -2.83 -1.85 6.75
N ASN A 177 -3.47 -1.25 7.77
CA ASN A 177 -4.39 -0.16 7.50
C ASN A 177 -3.62 1.17 7.47
N ILE A 178 -4.35 2.28 7.33
CA ILE A 178 -3.72 3.60 7.30
C ILE A 178 -3.04 3.96 8.62
N LEU A 179 -3.61 3.59 9.77
CA LEU A 179 -2.97 3.82 11.06
C LEU A 179 -1.60 3.11 11.11
N ASP A 180 -1.55 1.86 10.69
CA ASP A 180 -0.36 1.02 10.72
C ASP A 180 0.75 1.59 9.82
N ASP A 181 0.42 2.02 8.61
CA ASP A 181 1.42 2.60 7.69
C ASP A 181 1.75 4.06 8.02
N ALA A 182 0.73 4.93 8.15
CA ALA A 182 0.96 6.36 8.35
C ALA A 182 1.52 6.70 9.74
N ASP A 183 0.97 6.10 10.79
CA ASP A 183 1.34 6.45 12.17
C ASP A 183 2.39 5.47 12.73
N PHE A 184 2.43 4.20 12.28
CA PHE A 184 3.44 3.23 12.74
C PHE A 184 4.54 2.91 11.70
N GLY A 185 4.35 3.21 10.40
CA GLY A 185 5.32 2.86 9.35
C GLY A 185 5.40 1.36 9.03
N VAL A 186 4.39 0.58 9.44
CA VAL A 186 4.29 -0.87 9.23
C VAL A 186 3.49 -1.14 7.96
N ASP A 187 4.08 -1.88 7.03
CA ASP A 187 3.45 -2.20 5.74
C ASP A 187 2.61 -3.50 5.81
N LEU A 188 3.03 -4.48 6.62
CA LEU A 188 2.25 -5.70 6.85
C LEU A 188 2.57 -6.36 8.19
N PHE A 189 1.63 -7.17 8.68
CA PHE A 189 1.84 -8.08 9.81
C PHE A 189 1.78 -9.53 9.35
N ILE A 190 2.55 -10.38 10.02
CA ILE A 190 2.53 -11.82 9.82
C ILE A 190 2.34 -12.51 11.15
N SER A 191 1.35 -13.40 11.23
CA SER A 191 1.24 -14.34 12.33
C SER A 191 1.68 -15.73 11.88
N ARG A 192 2.72 -16.27 12.52
CA ARG A 192 3.31 -17.57 12.18
C ARG A 192 3.67 -18.37 13.45
N GLY A 193 2.91 -19.43 13.70
CA GLY A 193 3.10 -20.25 14.90
C GLY A 193 2.80 -19.45 16.16
N SER A 194 3.80 -19.28 17.03
CA SER A 194 3.70 -18.49 18.26
C SER A 194 4.34 -17.09 18.15
N ARG A 195 4.75 -16.66 16.95
CA ARG A 195 5.43 -15.39 16.71
C ARG A 195 4.62 -14.52 15.76
N ASP A 196 4.51 -13.26 16.13
CA ASP A 196 3.92 -12.21 15.30
C ASP A 196 5.02 -11.24 14.86
N PHE A 197 4.97 -10.82 13.60
CA PHE A 197 5.98 -9.96 12.98
C PHE A 197 5.31 -8.70 12.44
N ALA A 198 5.96 -7.55 12.63
CA ALA A 198 5.58 -6.29 12.01
C ALA A 198 6.68 -5.92 11.00
N ILE A 199 6.32 -5.86 9.72
CA ILE A 199 7.29 -5.68 8.64
C ILE A 199 7.10 -4.32 8.00
N SER A 200 8.17 -3.51 7.99
CA SER A 200 8.28 -2.35 7.11
C SER A 200 9.00 -2.73 5.83
N ILE A 201 8.51 -2.28 4.69
CA ILE A 201 9.00 -2.60 3.37
C ILE A 201 9.47 -1.32 2.71
N LYS A 202 10.73 -1.30 2.29
CA LYS A 202 11.32 -0.17 1.56
C LYS A 202 11.88 -0.69 0.24
N SER A 203 11.72 0.11 -0.81
CA SER A 203 12.33 -0.18 -2.10
C SER A 203 13.60 0.66 -2.27
N GLN A 204 14.70 0.06 -2.72
CA GLN A 204 16.00 0.74 -2.85
C GLN A 204 16.69 0.40 -4.17
N TYR A 205 17.42 1.36 -4.74
CA TYR A 205 18.36 1.08 -5.84
C TYR A 205 19.56 0.30 -5.29
N THR A 206 19.55 -1.01 -5.48
CA THR A 206 20.60 -1.93 -5.04
C THR A 206 20.64 -3.15 -5.96
N THR A 207 21.79 -3.80 -6.03
CA THR A 207 21.98 -5.09 -6.71
C THR A 207 21.44 -6.27 -5.89
N THR A 208 21.21 -6.07 -4.59
CA THR A 208 20.59 -7.08 -3.72
C THR A 208 19.12 -7.24 -4.06
N LEU A 209 18.68 -8.46 -4.36
CA LEU A 209 17.28 -8.75 -4.71
C LEU A 209 16.31 -8.40 -3.56
N MET A 210 16.56 -8.96 -2.38
CA MET A 210 15.87 -8.62 -1.14
C MET A 210 16.82 -8.82 0.03
N SER A 211 16.77 -7.92 1.01
CA SER A 211 17.40 -8.12 2.32
C SER A 211 16.36 -7.93 3.41
N VAL A 212 16.50 -8.68 4.50
CA VAL A 212 15.63 -8.57 5.67
C VAL A 212 16.53 -8.53 6.89
N ALA A 213 16.21 -7.62 7.82
CA ALA A 213 16.93 -7.51 9.08
C ALA A 213 15.97 -7.11 10.21
N PRO A 214 16.22 -7.55 11.44
CA PRO A 214 15.50 -7.08 12.60
C PRO A 214 15.87 -5.63 12.84
N VAL A 215 14.87 -4.80 13.11
CA VAL A 215 15.12 -3.41 13.50
C VAL A 215 15.25 -3.35 15.02
N PRO A 216 16.34 -2.81 15.58
CA PRO A 216 16.43 -2.67 17.02
C PRO A 216 15.32 -1.74 17.51
N ILE A 217 14.46 -2.24 18.40
CA ILE A 217 13.52 -1.41 19.15
C ILE A 217 14.37 -0.56 20.10
N ARG A 218 14.64 0.68 19.71
CA ARG A 218 15.32 1.64 20.58
C ARG A 218 14.28 2.60 21.13
N PRO A 219 14.33 2.92 22.44
CA PRO A 219 13.51 4.02 22.95
C PRO A 219 13.86 5.27 22.16
N LEU A 220 12.82 5.91 21.60
CA LEU A 220 12.98 7.13 20.81
C LEU A 220 13.57 8.20 21.72
N GLN A 221 14.79 8.64 21.42
CA GLN A 221 15.31 9.87 22.01
C GLN A 221 14.61 11.05 21.32
N PRO A 222 14.25 12.12 22.07
CA PRO A 222 13.64 13.32 21.47
C PRO A 222 14.49 13.80 20.29
N GLY A 223 13.89 13.89 19.09
CA GLY A 223 14.57 14.32 17.86
C GLY A 223 15.14 13.22 16.96
N GLN A 224 15.08 11.94 17.34
CA GLN A 224 15.46 10.79 16.49
C GLN A 224 14.26 10.07 15.83
N GLU A 225 13.06 10.63 15.97
CA GLU A 225 11.77 10.04 15.55
C GLU A 225 11.69 9.73 14.04
N LYS A 226 12.56 10.32 13.21
CA LYS A 226 12.54 10.15 11.75
C LYS A 226 13.44 9.02 11.24
N ASP A 227 14.43 8.57 12.02
CA ASP A 227 15.50 7.69 11.52
C ASP A 227 15.42 6.24 12.04
N ILE A 228 14.51 5.96 12.98
CA ILE A 228 14.36 4.63 13.59
C ILE A 228 12.93 4.14 13.36
N PHE A 229 12.78 3.04 12.61
CA PHE A 229 11.51 2.33 12.53
C PHE A 229 11.18 1.73 13.91
N ASN A 230 10.36 2.45 14.69
CA ASN A 230 9.79 1.98 15.96
C ASN A 230 8.34 1.49 15.81
N GLY A 231 7.92 1.23 14.57
CA GLY A 231 6.53 0.89 14.24
C GLY A 231 5.99 -0.32 14.98
N ALA A 232 6.83 -1.33 15.16
CA ALA A 232 6.44 -2.53 15.91
C ALA A 232 6.09 -2.21 17.37
N LYS A 233 6.76 -1.24 18.01
CA LYS A 233 6.46 -0.89 19.41
C LYS A 233 5.15 -0.11 19.53
N LEU A 234 4.91 0.83 18.61
CA LEU A 234 3.64 1.56 18.56
C LEU A 234 2.47 0.63 18.26
N ALA A 235 2.66 -0.32 17.32
CA ALA A 235 1.69 -1.37 17.05
C ALA A 235 1.47 -2.29 18.26
N GLU A 236 2.54 -2.66 18.99
CA GLU A 236 2.44 -3.45 20.22
C GLU A 236 1.63 -2.74 21.30
N GLU A 237 1.86 -1.44 21.51
CA GLU A 237 1.09 -0.64 22.48
C GLU A 237 -0.38 -0.51 22.08
N TYR A 238 -0.65 -0.32 20.78
CA TYR A 238 -2.02 -0.16 20.28
C TYR A 238 -2.81 -1.47 20.28
N TYR A 239 -2.20 -2.57 19.79
CA TYR A 239 -2.87 -3.87 19.68
C TYR A 239 -2.71 -4.75 20.92
N ASN A 240 -1.83 -4.37 21.86
CA ASN A 240 -1.44 -5.17 23.02
C ASN A 240 -0.90 -6.55 22.63
N ILE A 241 -0.09 -6.61 21.56
CA ILE A 241 0.49 -7.83 20.97
C ILE A 241 1.99 -7.60 20.72
N PRO A 242 2.89 -8.47 21.22
CA PRO A 242 4.31 -8.32 20.94
C PRO A 242 4.63 -8.66 19.49
N PHE A 243 5.27 -7.73 18.78
CA PHE A 243 5.71 -7.94 17.40
C PHE A 243 7.24 -7.97 17.29
N ILE A 244 7.76 -8.88 16.47
CA ILE A 244 9.16 -8.84 16.02
C ILE A 244 9.26 -7.83 14.87
N PRO A 245 9.98 -6.71 15.03
CA PRO A 245 10.16 -5.73 13.95
C PRO A 245 11.11 -6.28 12.89
N LEU A 246 10.66 -6.28 11.63
CA LEU A 246 11.51 -6.57 10.48
C LEU A 246 11.49 -5.38 9.51
N LEU A 247 12.65 -5.08 8.93
CA LEU A 247 12.76 -4.21 7.77
C LEU A 247 13.13 -5.09 6.58
N ALA A 248 12.27 -5.09 5.56
CA ALA A 248 12.54 -5.69 4.26
C ALA A 248 12.94 -4.60 3.27
N ILE A 249 14.14 -4.71 2.71
CA ILE A 249 14.60 -3.86 1.61
C ILE A 249 14.49 -4.67 0.32
N VAL A 250 13.67 -4.21 -0.61
CA VAL A 250 13.47 -4.84 -1.92
C VAL A 250 14.24 -4.06 -2.99
N GLY A 251 15.14 -4.75 -3.67
CA GLY A 251 16.01 -4.16 -4.68
C GLY A 251 15.31 -3.90 -6.01
N ARG A 252 15.67 -2.77 -6.63
CA ARG A 252 15.21 -2.30 -7.94
C ARG A 252 16.23 -2.60 -9.05
N ASN A 253 16.81 -3.80 -9.08
CA ASN A 253 18.07 -4.12 -9.77
C ASN A 253 18.03 -3.95 -11.31
N GLY A 254 18.08 -2.72 -11.82
CA GLY A 254 17.99 -2.41 -13.26
C GLY A 254 16.69 -2.87 -13.93
N THR A 255 15.75 -3.40 -13.14
CA THR A 255 14.49 -3.95 -13.59
C THR A 255 13.49 -2.82 -13.84
N GLN A 256 12.55 -3.08 -14.74
CA GLN A 256 11.46 -2.15 -15.00
C GLN A 256 10.69 -1.90 -13.69
N PRO A 257 10.15 -0.70 -13.45
CA PRO A 257 9.53 -0.31 -12.17
C PRO A 257 8.31 -1.15 -11.77
N PHE A 258 7.86 -2.04 -12.66
CA PHE A 258 6.73 -2.94 -12.52
C PHE A 258 7.13 -4.42 -12.41
N ASP A 259 8.41 -4.72 -12.26
CA ASP A 259 8.89 -6.10 -12.13
C ASP A 259 8.57 -6.68 -10.75
N LEU A 260 7.66 -7.66 -10.73
CA LEU A 260 7.31 -8.45 -9.54
C LEU A 260 7.93 -9.84 -9.54
N THR A 261 8.88 -10.12 -10.43
CA THR A 261 9.50 -11.44 -10.55
C THR A 261 9.98 -11.90 -9.18
N LEU A 262 9.45 -13.05 -8.76
CA LEU A 262 9.80 -13.64 -7.48
C LEU A 262 11.05 -14.49 -7.68
N HIS A 263 12.13 -14.12 -6.99
CA HIS A 263 13.37 -14.88 -7.02
C HIS A 263 13.42 -15.87 -5.86
N LYS A 264 14.12 -17.00 -6.05
CA LYS A 264 14.27 -18.02 -5.02
C LYS A 264 14.97 -17.45 -3.78
N GLU A 265 15.90 -16.54 -4.00
CA GLU A 265 16.66 -15.81 -2.98
C GLU A 265 15.76 -14.93 -2.11
N ASP A 266 14.68 -14.38 -2.64
CA ASP A 266 13.70 -13.60 -1.86
C ASP A 266 13.01 -14.49 -0.82
N ILE A 267 12.56 -15.67 -1.27
CA ILE A 267 11.89 -16.68 -0.45
C ILE A 267 12.84 -17.19 0.64
N GLU A 268 14.08 -17.52 0.27
CA GLU A 268 15.09 -17.99 1.22
C GLU A 268 15.46 -16.91 2.25
N THR A 269 15.55 -15.65 1.83
CA THR A 269 15.87 -14.52 2.71
C THR A 269 14.77 -14.33 3.76
N LEU A 270 13.51 -14.25 3.35
CA LEU A 270 12.38 -14.12 4.29
C LEU A 270 12.25 -15.36 5.19
N ARG A 271 12.43 -16.57 4.65
CA ARG A 271 12.32 -17.82 5.42
C ARG A 271 13.36 -17.92 6.55
N ARG A 272 14.53 -17.28 6.42
CA ARG A 272 15.55 -17.28 7.50
C ARG A 272 15.11 -16.50 8.73
N TRP A 273 14.20 -15.54 8.57
CA TRP A 273 13.76 -14.65 9.64
C TRP A 273 12.42 -15.04 10.25
N LEU A 274 11.56 -15.73 9.49
CA LEU A 274 10.22 -16.15 9.87
C LEU A 274 10.19 -17.59 10.37
#